data_AF-A0A8T8WS47-F1
#
_entry.id   AF-A0A8T8WS47-F1
#
_cell.length_a   1.000
_cell.length_b   1.000
_cell.length_c   1.000
_cell.angle_alpha   90.00
_cell.angle_beta   90.00
_cell.angle_gamma   90.00
#
_symmetry.space_group_name_H-M   'P 1'
#
loop_
_entity.id
_entity.type
_entity.pdbx_description
1 polymer ?
#
loop_
_entity_poly.entity_id
_entity_poly.type
_entity_poly.pdbx_seq_one_letter_code
_entity_poly.pdbx_strand_id
1 'polypeptide(L)'
;MKPIFALGAFALLVIQARAACYKSDTYCSDWGAKVCECDEGYLMECEEYLVSEVDGEGGESYALWTRLKNCPVPADGGLQCVDGACTS
;
A
#
# COMPACT_ATOMS: atom_id res chain seq x y z
N MET A 1 17.57 -21.95 44.44
CA MET A 1 17.72 -20.61 43.82
C MET A 1 17.45 -20.76 42.33
N LYS A 2 16.65 -19.86 41.77
CA LYS A 2 15.91 -19.97 40.51
C LYS A 2 16.61 -19.07 39.48
N PRO A 3 17.00 -19.54 38.27
CA PRO A 3 17.32 -18.60 37.22
C PRO A 3 16.01 -18.09 36.61
N ILE A 4 15.78 -16.83 36.92
CA ILE A 4 14.74 -15.93 36.43
C ILE A 4 15.18 -15.44 35.04
N PHE A 5 14.24 -15.58 34.08
CA PHE A 5 14.07 -14.75 32.88
C PHE A 5 15.13 -14.83 31.77
N ALA A 6 14.87 -15.68 30.77
CA ALA A 6 15.43 -15.55 29.42
C ALA A 6 14.33 -15.70 28.35
N LEU A 7 13.15 -15.10 28.59
CA LEU A 7 11.97 -15.19 27.72
C LEU A 7 11.57 -13.85 27.08
N GLY A 8 12.49 -12.87 27.07
CA GLY A 8 12.18 -11.49 26.67
C GLY A 8 12.76 -11.01 25.32
N ALA A 9 13.57 -11.82 24.62
CA ALA A 9 14.29 -11.34 23.43
C ALA A 9 13.79 -11.89 22.09
N PHE A 10 12.93 -12.92 22.08
CA PHE A 10 12.48 -13.56 20.82
C PHE A 10 11.18 -13.00 20.24
N ALA A 11 10.52 -12.06 20.91
CA ALA A 11 9.26 -11.45 20.43
C ALA A 11 9.48 -10.16 19.62
N LEU A 12 10.70 -9.63 19.54
CA LEU A 12 11.01 -8.31 18.97
C LEU A 12 11.36 -8.30 17.47
N LEU A 13 11.30 -9.44 16.79
CA LEU A 13 11.72 -9.57 15.38
C LEU A 13 10.57 -9.79 14.37
N VAL A 14 9.32 -9.84 14.83
CA VAL A 14 8.13 -10.04 13.94
C VAL A 14 7.21 -8.82 13.93
N ILE A 15 7.72 -7.66 14.34
CA ILE A 15 7.09 -6.36 14.08
C ILE A 15 7.93 -5.63 13.03
N GLN A 16 8.35 -6.33 11.98
CA GLN A 16 8.65 -5.61 10.75
C GLN A 16 7.33 -5.03 10.30
N ALA A 17 7.28 -3.70 10.29
CA ALA A 17 6.20 -2.92 9.77
C ALA A 17 5.67 -3.62 8.53
N ARG A 18 4.44 -4.11 8.62
CA ARG A 18 3.65 -4.31 7.41
C ARG A 18 3.66 -2.93 6.79
N ALA A 19 4.45 -2.73 5.73
CA ALA A 19 4.15 -1.68 4.78
C ALA A 19 2.66 -1.87 4.52
N ALA A 20 1.83 -0.92 4.95
CA ALA A 20 0.41 -1.01 4.79
C ALA A 20 0.20 -1.03 3.28
N CYS A 21 0.07 -2.23 2.71
CA CYS A 21 -0.25 -2.38 1.32
C CYS A 21 -1.73 -1.98 1.18
N TYR A 22 -2.09 -1.49 0.02
CA TYR A 22 -3.46 -1.09 -0.27
C TYR A 22 -4.03 -2.00 -1.36
N LYS A 23 -5.34 -1.99 -1.55
CA LYS A 23 -6.01 -2.68 -2.66
C LYS A 23 -6.48 -1.65 -3.68
N SER A 24 -6.56 -2.03 -4.95
CA SER A 24 -7.20 -1.17 -5.94
C SER A 24 -8.64 -0.85 -5.54
N ASP A 25 -9.14 0.29 -6.03
CA ASP A 25 -10.53 0.73 -5.86
C ASP A 25 -10.94 0.96 -4.40
N THR A 26 -9.96 1.12 -3.50
CA THR A 26 -10.19 1.52 -2.11
C THR A 26 -9.86 3.00 -1.92
N TYR A 27 -10.56 3.65 -0.99
CA TYR A 27 -10.38 5.08 -0.75
C TYR A 27 -8.98 5.44 -0.26
N CYS A 28 -8.48 6.57 -0.74
CA CYS A 28 -7.22 7.17 -0.35
C CYS A 28 -7.41 8.67 -0.09
N SER A 29 -6.57 9.23 0.79
CA SER A 29 -6.65 10.65 1.17
C SER A 29 -5.49 11.48 0.66
N ASP A 30 -4.38 10.83 0.29
CA ASP A 30 -3.15 11.51 -0.14
C ASP A 30 -3.02 11.46 -1.66
N TRP A 31 -3.60 12.44 -2.35
CA TRP A 31 -3.60 12.49 -3.83
C TRP A 31 -2.19 12.43 -4.41
N GLY A 32 -2.02 11.64 -5.48
CA GLY A 32 -0.73 11.41 -6.14
C GLY A 32 0.27 10.56 -5.35
N ALA A 33 -0.08 10.14 -4.12
CA ALA A 33 0.71 9.17 -3.38
C ALA A 33 0.81 7.86 -4.17
N LYS A 34 1.91 7.14 -3.97
CA LYS A 34 2.21 5.90 -4.66
C LYS A 34 2.42 4.78 -3.65
N VAL A 35 1.80 3.63 -3.90
CA VAL A 35 1.86 2.47 -3.01
C VAL A 35 1.90 1.17 -3.80
N CYS A 36 2.28 0.09 -3.13
CA CYS A 36 2.23 -1.25 -3.70
C CYS A 36 0.89 -1.92 -3.37
N GLU A 37 0.32 -2.61 -4.36
CA GLU A 37 -0.87 -3.42 -4.15
C GLU A 37 -0.56 -4.62 -3.23
N CYS A 38 -1.52 -4.99 -2.38
CA CYS A 38 -1.38 -6.13 -1.47
C CYS A 38 -1.31 -7.48 -2.19
N ASP A 39 -2.16 -7.66 -3.20
CA ASP A 39 -2.47 -8.98 -3.75
C ASP A 39 -1.65 -9.28 -5.00
N GLU A 40 -1.15 -8.26 -5.69
CA GLU A 40 -0.48 -8.37 -6.98
C GLU A 40 0.71 -7.40 -7.07
N GLY A 41 1.53 -7.56 -8.11
CA GLY A 41 2.74 -6.77 -8.34
C GLY A 41 2.49 -5.36 -8.89
N TYR A 42 1.34 -4.74 -8.63
CA TYR A 42 1.04 -3.42 -9.21
C TYR A 42 1.57 -2.28 -8.35
N LEU A 43 2.11 -1.28 -9.04
CA LEU A 43 2.24 0.07 -8.53
C LEU A 43 0.89 0.77 -8.68
N MET A 44 0.39 1.35 -7.60
CA MET A 44 -0.84 2.13 -7.57
C MET A 44 -0.57 3.60 -7.27
N GLU A 45 -1.46 4.47 -7.75
CA GLU A 45 -1.48 5.90 -7.47
C GLU A 45 -2.85 6.29 -6.88
N CYS A 46 -2.87 7.23 -5.93
CA CYS A 46 -4.11 7.78 -5.40
C CYS A 46 -4.65 8.84 -6.36
N GLU A 47 -5.66 8.47 -7.16
CA GLU A 47 -6.24 9.32 -8.20
C GLU A 47 -7.54 9.98 -7.72
N GLU A 48 -7.72 11.26 -8.06
CA GLU A 48 -8.94 12.02 -7.80
C GLU A 48 -10.03 11.68 -8.83
N TYR A 49 -11.24 11.45 -8.34
CA TYR A 49 -12.45 11.24 -9.12
C TYR A 49 -13.48 12.30 -8.74
N LEU A 50 -13.97 13.02 -9.75
CA LEU A 50 -15.02 14.02 -9.60
C LEU A 50 -16.38 13.34 -9.70
N VAL A 51 -17.21 13.45 -8.66
CA VAL A 51 -18.63 13.13 -8.76
C VAL A 51 -19.30 14.22 -9.56
N SER A 52 -20.06 13.84 -10.60
CA SER A 52 -20.77 14.80 -11.43
C SER A 52 -21.78 15.60 -10.60
N GLU A 53 -21.84 16.91 -10.84
CA GLU A 53 -22.79 17.80 -10.18
C GLU A 53 -24.23 17.35 -10.42
N VAL A 54 -25.03 17.30 -9.35
CA VAL A 54 -26.49 17.20 -9.43
C VAL A 54 -27.04 18.52 -8.91
N ASP A 55 -27.82 19.21 -9.74
CA ASP A 55 -28.56 20.43 -9.40
C ASP A 55 -27.73 21.68 -9.03
N GLY A 56 -26.46 21.74 -9.43
CA GLY A 56 -25.62 22.96 -9.31
C GLY A 56 -25.09 23.25 -7.90
N GLU A 57 -25.24 22.30 -6.97
CA GLU A 57 -24.41 22.24 -5.76
C GLU A 57 -23.13 21.45 -6.08
N GLY A 58 -21.97 21.99 -5.68
CA GLY A 58 -20.66 21.55 -6.14
C GLY A 58 -20.42 20.05 -5.99
N GLY A 59 -19.85 19.43 -7.03
CA GLY A 59 -19.55 18.00 -7.05
C GLY A 59 -18.55 17.62 -5.98
N GLU A 60 -18.85 16.58 -5.20
CA GLU A 60 -17.90 16.02 -4.25
C GLU A 60 -16.75 15.34 -5.01
N SER A 61 -15.51 15.58 -4.59
CA SER A 61 -14.34 14.83 -5.05
C SER A 61 -14.02 13.72 -4.07
N TYR A 62 -13.79 12.50 -4.55
CA TYR A 62 -13.18 11.43 -3.77
C TYR A 62 -11.91 10.94 -4.45
N ALA A 63 -11.08 10.16 -3.76
CA ALA A 63 -9.92 9.54 -4.38
C ALA A 63 -9.84 8.05 -4.08
N LEU A 64 -9.36 7.30 -5.06
CA LEU A 64 -9.18 5.85 -4.99
C LEU A 64 -7.74 5.47 -5.35
N TRP A 65 -7.27 4.37 -4.78
CA TRP A 65 -6.06 3.71 -5.25
C TRP A 65 -6.32 3.05 -6.61
N THR A 66 -5.65 3.55 -7.64
CA THR A 66 -5.80 3.08 -9.02
C THR A 66 -4.50 2.43 -9.49
N ARG A 67 -4.60 1.30 -10.19
CA ARG A 67 -3.44 0.59 -10.73
C ARG A 67 -2.80 1.39 -11.86
N LEU A 68 -1.54 1.79 -11.68
CA LEU A 68 -0.78 2.54 -12.67
C LEU A 68 -0.05 1.60 -13.63
N LYS A 69 0.70 0.63 -13.10
CA LYS A 69 1.44 -0.35 -13.91
C LYS A 69 1.71 -1.64 -13.14
N ASN A 70 1.82 -2.75 -13.86
CA ASN A 70 2.35 -4.01 -13.33
C ASN A 70 3.89 -3.90 -13.23
N CYS A 71 4.46 -4.20 -12.07
CA CYS A 71 5.90 -4.27 -11.89
C CYS A 71 6.45 -5.60 -12.43
N PRO A 72 7.70 -5.64 -12.90
CA PRO A 72 8.30 -6.88 -13.39
C PRO A 72 8.54 -7.86 -12.24
N VAL A 73 8.53 -9.16 -12.55
CA VAL A 73 8.93 -10.21 -11.62
C VAL A 73 10.46 -10.25 -11.54
N PRO A 74 11.08 -10.05 -10.36
CA PRO A 74 12.52 -10.10 -10.20
C PRO A 74 13.09 -11.48 -10.56
N ALA A 75 14.26 -11.50 -11.20
CA ALA A 75 14.89 -12.73 -11.71
C ALA A 75 15.43 -13.64 -10.58
N ASP A 76 15.81 -13.05 -9.46
CA ASP A 76 16.27 -13.72 -8.24
C ASP A 76 15.13 -14.14 -7.31
N GLY A 77 13.89 -13.81 -7.68
CA GLY A 77 12.72 -13.94 -6.82
C GLY A 77 12.68 -12.83 -5.77
N GLY A 78 11.48 -12.36 -5.45
CA GLY A 78 11.31 -11.24 -4.52
C GLY A 78 9.97 -10.54 -4.68
N LEU A 79 9.78 -9.49 -3.90
CA LEU A 79 8.62 -8.59 -4.05
C LEU A 79 8.81 -7.76 -5.32
N GLN A 80 7.76 -7.63 -6.13
CA GLN A 80 7.76 -6.85 -7.39
C GLN A 80 7.66 -5.34 -7.16
N CYS A 81 7.15 -4.94 -5.99
CA CYS A 81 6.98 -3.56 -5.59
C CYS A 81 7.35 -3.40 -4.11
N VAL A 82 8.11 -2.34 -3.80
CA VAL A 82 8.51 -1.96 -2.44
C VAL A 82 8.38 -0.45 -2.32
N ASP A 83 7.74 0.03 -1.25
CA ASP A 83 7.60 1.46 -0.91
C ASP A 83 7.09 2.35 -2.06
N GLY A 84 6.10 1.86 -2.82
CA GLY A 84 5.52 2.61 -3.94
C GLY A 84 6.46 2.72 -5.16
N ALA A 85 7.41 1.80 -5.28
CA ALA A 85 8.28 1.69 -6.44
C ALA A 85 8.39 0.24 -6.91
N CYS A 86 8.45 0.03 -8.23
CA CYS A 86 8.78 -1.29 -8.77
C CYS A 86 10.22 -1.64 -8.43
N THR A 87 10.41 -2.88 -8.01
CA THR A 87 11.73 -3.50 -7.90
C THR A 87 12.09 -4.15 -9.24
N SER A 88 13.37 -4.39 -9.48
CA SER A 88 13.90 -4.95 -10.74
C SER A 88 14.68 -6.22 -10.47
#